data_AF-A0A8J7MZP1-F1
#
_entry.id   AF-A0A8J7MZP1-F1
#
_cell.length_a   1.000
_cell.length_b   1.000
_cell.length_c   1.000
_cell.angle_alpha   90.00
_cell.angle_beta   90.00
_cell.angle_gamma   90.00
#
_symmetry.space_group_name_H-M   'P 1'
#
loop_
_entity.id
_entity.type
_entity.pdbx_description
1 polymer ?
#
loop_
_entity_poly.entity_id
_entity_poly.type
_entity_poly.pdbx_seq_one_letter_code
_entity_poly.pdbx_strand_id
1 'polypeptide(L)'
;MLRPRFVFALLVSFGIAASAAAQAPVEAEYRALVQRVKSGDLSVDFARMRALYSQMSAYEPYGEAANNASRAEQMARTGDHQAALTLANQVLGTYYVSLAAHYAAAVAYDKLGDKQREAFHRRVWAGMMRAVLASGDGRTAATAMRVLTVSDEYHVLRALRVTPGKREVAREAGRVFDRWEAKEQSGADRLLYFDITLMFAKLERK
;
A
#
# COMPACT_ATOMS: atom_id res chain seq x y z
N MET A 1 -19.46 25.07 60.89
CA MET A 1 -18.68 25.73 59.81
C MET A 1 -17.57 24.78 59.41
N LEU A 2 -17.27 24.37 58.18
CA LEU A 2 -17.89 24.38 56.84
C LEU A 2 -17.15 23.24 56.10
N ARG A 3 -17.84 22.24 55.50
CA ARG A 3 -17.20 21.14 54.75
C ARG A 3 -16.81 21.60 53.33
N PRO A 4 -15.65 21.24 52.77
CA PRO A 4 -15.32 21.57 51.39
C PRO A 4 -16.09 20.64 50.45
N ARG A 5 -16.74 21.24 49.43
CA ARG A 5 -17.43 20.53 48.35
C ARG A 5 -16.40 20.17 47.28
N PHE A 6 -16.18 18.88 47.04
CA PHE A 6 -15.50 18.40 45.84
C PHE A 6 -16.48 18.49 44.67
N VAL A 7 -16.16 19.30 43.66
CA VAL A 7 -16.86 19.31 42.37
C VAL A 7 -16.12 18.34 41.46
N PHE A 8 -16.77 17.22 41.13
CA PHE A 8 -16.30 16.29 40.11
C PHE A 8 -16.68 16.87 38.75
N ALA A 9 -15.71 17.35 37.97
CA ALA A 9 -15.93 17.76 36.59
C ALA A 9 -16.05 16.50 35.72
N LEU A 10 -17.26 16.25 35.20
CA LEU A 10 -17.53 15.20 34.23
C LEU A 10 -16.97 15.63 32.87
N LEU A 11 -15.78 15.14 32.51
CA LEU A 11 -15.22 15.27 31.16
C LEU A 11 -16.00 14.37 30.21
N VAL A 12 -16.92 14.97 29.44
CA VAL A 12 -17.64 14.29 28.37
C VAL A 12 -16.70 14.13 27.17
N SER A 13 -16.24 12.91 26.95
CA SER A 13 -15.37 12.50 25.84
C SER A 13 -16.14 12.41 24.52
N PHE A 14 -16.27 13.54 23.81
CA PHE A 14 -16.95 13.63 22.51
C PHE A 14 -16.07 13.30 21.28
N GLY A 15 -14.82 12.87 21.48
CA GLY A 15 -13.82 12.80 20.40
C GLY A 15 -13.83 11.53 19.53
N ILE A 16 -14.45 10.43 19.95
CA ILE A 16 -14.31 9.13 19.26
C ILE A 16 -15.41 8.89 18.21
N ALA A 17 -16.64 9.35 18.46
CA ALA A 17 -17.79 9.08 17.58
C ALA A 17 -17.70 9.78 16.20
N ALA A 18 -17.11 10.98 16.14
CA ALA A 18 -16.99 11.76 14.90
C ALA A 18 -16.04 11.11 13.87
N SER A 19 -14.99 10.41 14.33
CA SER A 19 -14.01 9.75 13.46
C SER A 19 -14.58 8.49 12.79
N ALA A 20 -15.35 7.68 13.53
CA ALA A 20 -15.97 6.47 13.00
C ALA A 20 -17.06 6.78 11.95
N ALA A 21 -17.89 7.80 12.20
CA ALA A 21 -18.93 8.23 11.25
C ALA A 21 -18.35 8.76 9.93
N ALA A 22 -17.21 9.46 9.97
CA ALA A 22 -16.52 9.95 8.77
C ALA A 22 -15.84 8.83 7.96
N GLN A 23 -15.44 7.72 8.60
CA GLN A 23 -14.80 6.58 7.92
C GLN A 23 -15.81 5.66 7.21
N ALA A 24 -17.04 5.55 7.72
CA ALA A 24 -18.03 4.59 7.20
C ALA A 24 -18.28 4.69 5.67
N PRO A 25 -18.42 5.88 5.05
CA PRO A 25 -18.57 5.99 3.60
C PRO A 25 -17.33 5.56 2.81
N VAL A 26 -16.13 5.93 3.29
CA VAL A 26 -14.84 5.58 2.65
C VAL A 26 -14.66 4.06 2.64
N GLU A 27 -14.89 3.41 3.78
CA GLU A 27 -14.78 1.96 3.88
C GLU A 27 -15.84 1.23 3.05
N ALA A 28 -17.08 1.75 3.00
CA ALA A 28 -18.14 1.17 2.20
C ALA A 28 -17.80 1.20 0.70
N GLU A 29 -17.29 2.33 0.21
CA GLU A 29 -16.83 2.46 -1.18
C GLU A 29 -15.65 1.53 -1.46
N TYR A 30 -14.65 1.49 -0.58
CA TYR A 30 -13.52 0.57 -0.70
C TYR A 30 -13.97 -0.89 -0.77
N ARG A 31 -14.84 -1.32 0.15
CA ARG A 31 -15.39 -2.68 0.17
C ARG A 31 -16.16 -2.99 -1.12
N ALA A 32 -16.95 -2.06 -1.64
CA ALA A 32 -17.68 -2.24 -2.89
C ALA A 32 -16.71 -2.46 -4.07
N LEU A 33 -15.62 -1.68 -4.15
CA LEU A 33 -14.58 -1.88 -5.16
C LEU A 33 -13.86 -3.23 -4.99
N VAL A 34 -13.53 -3.63 -3.77
CA VAL A 34 -12.94 -4.97 -3.49
C VAL A 34 -13.87 -6.08 -3.99
N GLN A 35 -15.18 -5.99 -3.74
CA GLN A 35 -16.13 -7.02 -4.17
C GLN A 35 -16.25 -7.08 -5.69
N ARG A 36 -16.25 -5.94 -6.38
CA ARG A 36 -16.20 -5.90 -7.85
C ARG A 36 -14.96 -6.61 -8.38
N VAL A 37 -13.77 -6.30 -7.84
CA VAL A 37 -12.53 -6.99 -8.24
C VAL A 37 -12.63 -8.49 -7.99
N LYS A 38 -13.08 -8.92 -6.80
CA LYS A 38 -13.25 -10.34 -6.46
C LYS A 38 -14.24 -11.08 -7.38
N SER A 39 -15.24 -10.37 -7.92
CA SER A 39 -16.18 -10.91 -8.91
C SER A 39 -15.62 -11.00 -10.33
N GLY A 40 -14.39 -10.51 -10.56
CA GLY A 40 -13.72 -10.52 -11.85
C GLY A 40 -13.85 -9.22 -12.65
N ASP A 41 -14.52 -8.20 -12.11
CA ASP A 41 -14.59 -6.88 -12.71
C ASP A 41 -13.26 -6.12 -12.50
N LEU A 42 -12.43 -6.10 -13.53
CA LEU A 42 -11.14 -5.41 -13.53
C LEU A 42 -11.19 -4.03 -14.21
N SER A 43 -12.39 -3.53 -14.51
CA SER A 43 -12.60 -2.15 -14.99
C SER A 43 -12.61 -1.12 -13.86
N VAL A 44 -12.46 -1.58 -12.61
CA VAL A 44 -12.43 -0.71 -11.43
C VAL A 44 -11.33 0.33 -11.52
N ASP A 45 -11.57 1.49 -10.93
CA ASP A 45 -10.55 2.51 -10.73
C ASP A 45 -9.61 2.10 -9.58
N PHE A 46 -8.49 1.44 -9.95
CA PHE A 46 -7.47 1.04 -9.00
C PHE A 46 -6.77 2.22 -8.31
N ALA A 47 -6.74 3.41 -8.94
CA ALA A 47 -6.17 4.61 -8.31
C ALA A 47 -7.10 5.08 -7.18
N ARG A 48 -8.41 5.17 -7.45
CA ARG A 48 -9.42 5.46 -6.41
C ARG A 48 -9.39 4.43 -5.30
N MET A 49 -9.32 3.15 -5.62
CA MET A 49 -9.27 2.07 -4.63
C MET A 49 -8.08 2.20 -3.68
N ARG A 50 -6.88 2.51 -4.21
CA ARG A 50 -5.67 2.77 -3.42
C ARG A 50 -5.79 4.03 -2.57
N ALA A 51 -6.37 5.10 -3.12
CA ALA A 51 -6.58 6.36 -2.41
C ALA A 51 -7.60 6.24 -1.27
N LEU A 52 -8.64 5.41 -1.43
CA LEU A 52 -9.58 5.09 -0.36
C LEU A 52 -8.89 4.35 0.78
N TYR A 53 -8.09 3.32 0.45
CA TYR A 53 -7.37 2.56 1.46
C TYR A 53 -6.45 3.46 2.30
N SER A 54 -5.73 4.42 1.70
CA SER A 54 -4.86 5.33 2.45
C SER A 54 -5.58 6.29 3.41
N GLN A 55 -6.90 6.43 3.28
CA GLN A 55 -7.73 7.25 4.17
C GLN A 55 -8.34 6.43 5.33
N MET A 56 -8.28 5.10 5.27
CA MET A 56 -8.85 4.24 6.29
C MET A 56 -7.98 4.23 7.56
N SER A 57 -8.59 4.05 8.73
CA SER A 57 -7.85 3.84 9.98
C SER A 57 -6.93 2.63 9.93
N ALA A 58 -7.34 1.59 9.19
CA ALA A 58 -6.57 0.37 8.95
C ALA A 58 -5.30 0.57 8.09
N TYR A 59 -5.08 1.75 7.51
CA TYR A 59 -3.88 2.02 6.74
C TYR A 59 -2.63 2.06 7.63
N GLU A 60 -1.87 0.97 7.63
CA GLU A 60 -0.64 0.81 8.40
C GLU A 60 0.54 0.45 7.47
N PRO A 61 1.24 1.46 6.89
CA PRO A 61 2.29 1.24 5.89
C PRO A 61 3.53 0.51 6.44
N TYR A 62 3.69 0.51 7.76
CA TYR A 62 4.73 -0.19 8.52
C TYR A 62 4.14 -1.19 9.52
N GLY A 63 2.90 -1.60 9.30
CA GLY A 63 2.18 -2.55 10.14
C GLY A 63 2.47 -4.00 9.77
N GLU A 64 1.88 -4.92 10.54
CA GLU A 64 2.03 -6.36 10.33
C GLU A 64 1.61 -6.81 8.94
N ALA A 65 0.47 -6.32 8.41
CA ALA A 65 -0.01 -6.70 7.09
C ALA A 65 0.98 -6.33 5.97
N ALA A 66 1.63 -5.16 6.05
CA ALA A 66 2.64 -4.75 5.09
C ALA A 66 3.91 -5.62 5.17
N ASN A 67 4.36 -5.93 6.39
CA ASN A 67 5.51 -6.81 6.62
C ASN A 67 5.23 -8.24 6.12
N ASN A 68 4.04 -8.77 6.42
CA ASN A 68 3.61 -10.09 5.98
C ASN A 68 3.43 -10.16 4.46
N ALA A 69 3.04 -9.05 3.80
CA ALA A 69 3.01 -8.99 2.34
C ALA A 69 4.40 -9.21 1.73
N SER A 70 5.41 -8.52 2.27
CA SER A 70 6.81 -8.66 1.84
C SER A 70 7.36 -10.07 2.12
N ARG A 71 7.01 -10.66 3.27
CA ARG A 71 7.36 -12.05 3.60
C ARG A 71 6.71 -13.06 2.65
N ALA A 72 5.43 -12.86 2.31
CA ALA A 72 4.74 -13.72 1.34
C ALA A 72 5.40 -13.65 -0.04
N GLU A 73 5.78 -12.45 -0.49
CA GLU A 73 6.51 -12.27 -1.75
C GLU A 73 7.89 -12.98 -1.71
N GLN A 74 8.61 -12.89 -0.59
CA GLN A 74 9.88 -13.59 -0.41
C GLN A 74 9.69 -15.11 -0.50
N MET A 75 8.76 -15.68 0.27
CA MET A 75 8.44 -17.11 0.26
C MET A 75 8.06 -17.60 -1.15
N ALA A 76 7.25 -16.81 -1.87
CA ALA A 76 6.84 -17.15 -3.23
C ALA A 76 8.04 -17.25 -4.18
N ARG A 77 9.06 -16.39 -4.00
CA ARG A 77 10.29 -16.40 -4.79
C ARG A 77 11.27 -17.51 -4.41
N THR A 78 11.33 -17.87 -3.12
CA THR A 78 12.31 -18.86 -2.61
C THR A 78 11.82 -20.31 -2.71
N GLY A 79 10.54 -20.54 -3.02
CA GLY A 79 10.01 -21.89 -3.28
C GLY A 79 8.91 -22.36 -2.33
N ASP A 80 8.66 -21.62 -1.24
CA ASP A 80 7.66 -21.97 -0.22
C ASP A 80 6.24 -21.58 -0.65
N HIS A 81 5.83 -22.03 -1.85
CA HIS A 81 4.64 -21.53 -2.55
C HIS A 81 3.33 -21.70 -1.75
N GLN A 82 3.16 -22.80 -1.03
CA GLN A 82 1.96 -23.03 -0.21
C GLN A 82 1.91 -22.08 1.01
N ALA A 83 3.05 -21.84 1.66
CA ALA A 83 3.14 -20.90 2.78
C ALA A 83 2.95 -19.45 2.29
N ALA A 84 3.57 -19.12 1.16
CA ALA A 84 3.40 -17.83 0.50
C ALA A 84 1.93 -17.54 0.17
N LEU A 85 1.22 -18.51 -0.40
CA LEU A 85 -0.18 -18.36 -0.74
C LEU A 85 -1.06 -18.18 0.50
N THR A 86 -0.81 -18.96 1.55
CA THR A 86 -1.51 -18.82 2.83
C THR A 86 -1.35 -17.41 3.40
N LEU A 87 -0.10 -16.92 3.49
CA LEU A 87 0.20 -15.61 4.04
C LEU A 87 -0.33 -14.47 3.15
N ALA A 88 -0.21 -14.61 1.82
CA ALA A 88 -0.77 -13.65 0.88
C ALA A 88 -2.29 -13.52 1.06
N ASN A 89 -3.02 -14.63 1.19
CA ASN A 89 -4.47 -14.60 1.38
C ASN A 89 -4.87 -13.96 2.72
N GLN A 90 -4.10 -14.19 3.79
CA GLN A 90 -4.30 -13.49 5.06
C GLN A 90 -4.13 -11.98 4.91
N VAL A 91 -3.06 -11.53 4.24
CA VAL A 91 -2.81 -10.11 3.95
C VAL A 91 -3.93 -9.52 3.11
N LEU A 92 -4.37 -10.20 2.04
CA LEU A 92 -5.44 -9.72 1.16
C LEU A 92 -6.81 -9.66 1.86
N GLY A 93 -6.97 -10.31 3.02
CA GLY A 93 -8.14 -10.17 3.87
C GLY A 93 -8.32 -8.76 4.46
N THR A 94 -7.23 -8.04 4.70
CA THR A 94 -7.23 -6.73 5.37
C THR A 94 -6.60 -5.63 4.52
N TYR A 95 -5.55 -5.95 3.75
CA TYR A 95 -4.80 -5.07 2.87
C TYR A 95 -4.89 -5.55 1.41
N TYR A 96 -6.11 -5.50 0.84
CA TYR A 96 -6.37 -6.02 -0.51
C TYR A 96 -5.59 -5.29 -1.61
N VAL A 97 -5.27 -4.00 -1.46
CA VAL A 97 -4.51 -3.24 -2.47
C VAL A 97 -2.98 -3.46 -2.41
N SER A 98 -2.54 -4.53 -1.72
CA SER A 98 -1.14 -4.91 -1.61
C SER A 98 -0.60 -5.47 -2.94
N LEU A 99 0.33 -4.73 -3.57
CA LEU A 99 1.06 -5.21 -4.74
C LEU A 99 1.84 -6.49 -4.43
N ALA A 100 2.54 -6.52 -3.29
CA ALA A 100 3.33 -7.67 -2.87
C ALA A 100 2.50 -8.94 -2.66
N ALA A 101 1.34 -8.84 -1.99
CA ALA A 101 0.50 -10.01 -1.75
C ALA A 101 -0.16 -10.54 -3.03
N HIS A 102 -0.62 -9.66 -3.93
CA HIS A 102 -1.12 -10.10 -5.24
C HIS A 102 -0.03 -10.73 -6.09
N TYR A 103 1.19 -10.18 -6.09
CA TYR A 103 2.33 -10.78 -6.78
C TYR A 103 2.68 -12.15 -6.18
N ALA A 104 2.76 -12.26 -4.86
CA ALA A 104 3.03 -13.52 -4.15
C ALA A 104 2.00 -14.60 -4.50
N ALA A 105 0.71 -14.26 -4.46
CA ALA A 105 -0.37 -15.17 -4.85
C ALA A 105 -0.27 -15.59 -6.31
N ALA A 106 0.02 -14.67 -7.23
CA ALA A 106 0.21 -15.01 -8.64
C ALA A 106 1.36 -16.01 -8.83
N VAL A 107 2.53 -15.73 -8.26
CA VAL A 107 3.69 -16.64 -8.33
C VAL A 107 3.38 -17.99 -7.70
N ALA A 108 2.75 -18.02 -6.54
CA ALA A 108 2.41 -19.27 -5.86
C ALA A 108 1.40 -20.11 -6.67
N TYR A 109 0.33 -19.50 -7.18
CA TYR A 109 -0.65 -20.21 -8.02
C TYR A 109 -0.03 -20.71 -9.34
N ASP A 110 0.86 -19.94 -9.95
CA ASP A 110 1.59 -20.38 -11.15
C ASP A 110 2.34 -21.70 -10.92
N LYS A 111 3.04 -21.77 -9.78
CA LYS A 111 3.87 -22.90 -9.35
C LYS A 111 3.08 -24.09 -8.85
N LEU A 112 1.90 -23.85 -8.28
CA LEU A 112 0.96 -24.88 -7.85
C LEU A 112 0.04 -25.37 -8.99
N GLY A 113 0.15 -24.79 -10.19
CA GLY A 113 -0.58 -25.22 -11.39
C GLY A 113 -1.98 -24.60 -11.58
N ASP A 114 -2.41 -23.69 -10.71
CA ASP A 114 -3.72 -23.01 -10.82
C ASP A 114 -3.61 -21.76 -11.71
N LYS A 115 -3.63 -21.97 -13.03
CA LYS A 115 -3.46 -20.89 -14.01
C LYS A 115 -4.59 -19.86 -14.00
N GLN A 116 -5.80 -20.23 -13.58
CA GLN A 116 -6.92 -19.30 -13.53
C GLN A 116 -6.72 -18.26 -12.42
N ARG A 117 -6.37 -18.72 -11.21
CA ARG A 117 -6.14 -17.80 -10.08
C ARG A 117 -4.84 -17.02 -10.23
N GLU A 118 -3.81 -17.65 -10.78
CA GLU A 118 -2.59 -16.99 -11.23
C GLU A 118 -2.92 -15.76 -12.10
N ALA A 119 -3.63 -15.99 -13.21
CA ALA A 119 -3.97 -14.93 -14.15
C ALA A 119 -4.86 -13.86 -13.54
N PHE A 120 -5.74 -14.21 -12.61
CA PHE A 120 -6.53 -13.24 -11.84
C PHE A 120 -5.61 -12.30 -11.03
N HIS A 121 -4.77 -12.85 -10.15
CA HIS A 121 -3.91 -12.04 -9.29
C HIS A 121 -2.90 -11.21 -10.10
N ARG A 122 -2.36 -11.75 -11.19
CA ARG A 122 -1.47 -11.02 -12.10
C ARG A 122 -2.16 -9.82 -12.73
N ARG A 123 -3.42 -9.95 -13.18
CA ARG A 123 -4.17 -8.84 -13.79
C ARG A 123 -4.53 -7.77 -12.76
N VAL A 124 -4.90 -8.16 -11.53
CA VAL A 124 -5.14 -7.21 -10.43
C VAL A 124 -3.86 -6.44 -10.08
N TRP A 125 -2.73 -7.14 -9.92
CA TRP A 125 -1.42 -6.51 -9.73
C TRP A 125 -1.09 -5.52 -10.85
N ALA A 126 -1.30 -5.91 -12.11
CA ALA A 126 -1.03 -5.06 -13.26
C ALA A 126 -1.92 -3.81 -13.29
N GLY A 127 -3.19 -3.92 -12.90
CA GLY A 127 -4.11 -2.78 -12.76
C GLY A 127 -3.63 -1.79 -11.72
N MET A 128 -3.23 -2.27 -10.53
CA MET A 128 -2.67 -1.43 -9.48
C MET A 128 -1.33 -0.80 -9.88
N MET A 129 -0.45 -1.54 -10.55
CA MET A 129 0.81 -1.00 -11.05
C MET A 129 0.59 0.12 -12.08
N ARG A 130 -0.37 -0.03 -12.99
CA ARG A 130 -0.75 1.05 -13.91
C ARG A 130 -1.23 2.28 -13.16
N ALA A 131 -2.02 2.12 -12.09
CA ALA A 131 -2.46 3.24 -11.26
C ALA A 131 -1.28 3.98 -10.59
N VAL A 132 -0.27 3.25 -10.11
CA VAL A 132 0.96 3.87 -9.55
C VAL A 132 1.72 4.63 -10.64
N LEU A 133 1.98 4.00 -11.78
CA LEU A 133 2.74 4.62 -12.88
C LEU A 133 1.99 5.79 -13.54
N ALA A 134 0.65 5.79 -13.50
CA ALA A 134 -0.17 6.90 -14.00
C ALA A 134 -0.22 8.10 -13.04
N SER A 135 0.21 7.93 -11.79
CA SER A 135 0.22 9.02 -10.80
C SER A 135 1.33 10.05 -11.04
N GLY A 136 2.35 9.69 -11.82
CA GLY A 136 3.47 10.54 -12.20
C GLY A 136 4.62 9.72 -12.79
N ASP A 137 5.59 10.36 -13.46
CA ASP A 137 6.76 9.68 -14.04
C ASP A 137 7.91 9.47 -13.03
N GLY A 138 7.80 10.06 -11.84
CA GLY A 138 8.77 10.03 -10.77
C GLY A 138 10.09 10.71 -11.07
N ARG A 139 10.23 11.51 -12.13
CA ARG A 139 11.52 12.16 -12.46
C ARG A 139 11.84 13.35 -11.54
N THR A 140 10.82 13.93 -10.92
CA THR A 140 10.91 15.08 -10.02
C THR A 140 9.96 14.92 -8.83
N ALA A 141 10.10 15.75 -7.80
CA ALA A 141 9.13 15.82 -6.70
C ALA A 141 7.70 16.19 -7.17
N ALA A 142 7.59 17.06 -8.18
CA ALA A 142 6.30 17.45 -8.76
C ALA A 142 5.57 16.28 -9.43
N THR A 143 6.31 15.38 -10.06
CA THR A 143 5.80 14.20 -10.76
C THR A 143 6.01 12.89 -9.99
N ALA A 144 6.27 12.97 -8.68
CA ALA A 144 6.53 11.81 -7.84
C ALA A 144 5.39 10.79 -7.88
N MET A 145 5.74 9.50 -7.99
CA MET A 145 4.76 8.42 -8.00
C MET A 145 4.20 8.18 -6.60
N ARG A 146 2.87 8.03 -6.48
CA ARG A 146 2.20 7.79 -5.20
C ARG A 146 2.25 6.31 -4.81
N VAL A 147 2.90 6.02 -3.70
CA VAL A 147 3.06 4.68 -3.13
C VAL A 147 2.36 4.56 -1.78
N LEU A 148 1.98 3.34 -1.40
CA LEU A 148 1.36 3.07 -0.10
C LEU A 148 2.33 2.42 0.88
N THR A 149 3.36 1.74 0.38
CA THR A 149 4.38 1.04 1.17
C THR A 149 5.72 1.09 0.44
N VAL A 150 6.81 0.85 1.16
CA VAL A 150 8.16 0.70 0.56
C VAL A 150 8.19 -0.44 -0.47
N SER A 151 7.39 -1.49 -0.28
CA SER A 151 7.32 -2.60 -1.24
C SER A 151 6.80 -2.13 -2.60
N ASP A 152 5.85 -1.18 -2.63
CA ASP A 152 5.34 -0.60 -3.88
C ASP A 152 6.47 0.06 -4.69
N GLU A 153 7.40 0.75 -4.03
CA GLU A 153 8.58 1.35 -4.68
C GLU A 153 9.43 0.29 -5.38
N TYR A 154 9.71 -0.83 -4.70
CA TYR A 154 10.43 -1.95 -5.30
C TYR A 154 9.69 -2.60 -6.47
N HIS A 155 8.35 -2.65 -6.42
CA HIS A 155 7.56 -3.11 -7.56
C HIS A 155 7.69 -2.16 -8.76
N VAL A 156 7.73 -0.85 -8.54
CA VAL A 156 8.00 0.14 -9.59
C VAL A 156 9.41 0.01 -10.15
N LEU A 157 10.43 -0.08 -9.30
CA LEU A 157 11.82 -0.24 -9.74
C LEU A 157 11.99 -1.47 -10.65
N ARG A 158 11.38 -2.60 -10.28
CA ARG A 158 11.37 -3.81 -11.12
C ARG A 158 10.59 -3.62 -12.42
N ALA A 159 9.43 -2.96 -12.37
CA ALA A 159 8.62 -2.70 -13.57
C ALA A 159 9.36 -1.80 -14.58
N LEU A 160 10.14 -0.82 -14.08
CA LEU A 160 10.99 0.04 -14.87
C LEU A 160 12.33 -0.61 -15.28
N ARG A 161 12.61 -1.82 -14.78
CA ARG A 161 13.85 -2.57 -15.02
C ARG A 161 15.13 -1.82 -14.63
N VAL A 162 15.04 -1.02 -13.56
CA VAL A 162 16.18 -0.29 -13.01
C VAL A 162 16.73 -1.01 -11.78
N THR A 163 18.02 -0.88 -11.55
CA THR A 163 18.68 -1.37 -10.34
C THR A 163 18.59 -0.29 -9.26
N PRO A 164 18.07 -0.60 -8.06
CA PRO A 164 18.07 0.35 -6.95
C PRO A 164 19.52 0.69 -6.55
N GLY A 165 19.81 1.98 -6.39
CA GLY A 165 21.03 2.47 -5.76
C GLY A 165 20.74 3.18 -4.45
N LYS A 166 21.30 4.37 -4.26
CA LYS A 166 21.12 5.15 -3.03
C LYS A 166 19.66 5.58 -2.89
N ARG A 167 19.11 5.45 -1.69
CA ARG A 167 17.83 6.03 -1.30
C ARG A 167 18.03 7.11 -0.24
N GLU A 168 17.35 8.23 -0.38
CA GLU A 168 17.30 9.28 0.63
C GLU A 168 15.92 9.92 0.74
N VAL A 169 15.60 10.40 1.94
CA VAL A 169 14.37 11.16 2.19
C VAL A 169 14.58 12.60 1.77
N ALA A 170 13.72 13.11 0.89
CA ALA A 170 13.68 14.51 0.46
C ALA A 170 12.39 15.19 0.96
N ARG A 171 12.46 16.50 1.20
CA ARG A 171 11.30 17.32 1.58
C ARG A 171 11.20 18.51 0.66
N GLU A 172 10.04 18.70 0.05
CA GLU A 172 9.80 19.79 -0.89
C GLU A 172 8.33 20.20 -0.84
N ALA A 173 8.04 21.51 -0.78
CA ALA A 173 6.67 22.06 -0.77
C ALA A 173 5.71 21.37 0.23
N GLY A 174 6.20 21.05 1.43
CA GLY A 174 5.40 20.40 2.49
C GLY A 174 5.11 18.91 2.27
N ARG A 175 5.65 18.30 1.21
CA ARG A 175 5.57 16.86 0.92
C ARG A 175 6.89 16.17 1.27
N VAL A 176 6.82 14.86 1.49
CA VAL A 176 7.96 14.01 1.79
C VAL A 176 8.10 12.93 0.73
N PHE A 177 9.33 12.71 0.26
CA PHE A 177 9.63 11.81 -0.83
C PHE A 177 10.74 10.85 -0.47
N ASP A 178 10.65 9.61 -0.94
CA ASP A 178 11.82 8.75 -1.09
C ASP A 178 12.40 9.03 -2.49
N ARG A 179 13.63 9.57 -2.53
CA ARG A 179 14.42 9.75 -3.77
C ARG A 179 15.37 8.58 -3.92
N TRP A 180 15.30 7.91 -5.06
CA TRP A 180 16.21 6.86 -5.47
C TRP A 180 17.13 7.33 -6.59
N GLU A 181 18.42 7.10 -6.41
CA GLU A 181 19.44 7.12 -7.45
C GLU A 181 19.55 5.70 -8.01
N ALA A 182 18.73 5.39 -9.02
CA ALA A 182 18.68 4.08 -9.66
C ALA A 182 19.57 4.05 -10.92
N LYS A 183 19.95 2.84 -11.35
CA LYS A 183 20.71 2.62 -12.57
C LYS A 183 19.84 1.96 -13.65
N GLU A 184 19.81 2.56 -14.83
CA GLU A 184 19.23 1.96 -16.03
C GLU A 184 20.08 0.74 -16.48
N GLN A 185 19.50 -0.10 -17.33
CA GLN A 185 20.22 -1.25 -17.91
C GLN A 185 21.44 -0.83 -18.74
N SER A 186 21.42 0.39 -19.31
CA SER A 186 22.55 0.97 -20.02
C SER A 186 23.68 1.46 -19.10
N GLY A 187 23.48 1.45 -17.78
CA GLY A 187 24.41 2.03 -16.80
C GLY A 187 24.17 3.52 -16.49
N ALA A 188 23.27 4.18 -17.23
CA ALA A 188 22.91 5.57 -16.99
C ALA A 188 22.19 5.75 -15.64
N ASP A 189 22.40 6.91 -15.01
CA ASP A 189 21.68 7.29 -13.80
C ASP A 189 20.23 7.68 -14.10
N ARG A 190 19.33 7.23 -13.22
CA ARG A 190 17.93 7.61 -13.22
C ARG A 190 17.50 7.99 -11.81
N LEU A 191 17.04 9.22 -11.66
CA LEU A 191 16.37 9.65 -10.43
C LEU A 191 14.90 9.20 -10.45
N LEU A 192 14.45 8.66 -9.32
CA LEU A 192 13.07 8.32 -9.09
C LEU A 192 12.59 8.91 -7.76
N TYR A 193 11.44 9.57 -7.79
CA TYR A 193 10.78 10.17 -6.63
C TYR A 193 9.48 9.42 -6.36
N PHE A 194 9.32 8.95 -5.13
CA PHE A 194 8.11 8.37 -4.61
C PHE A 194 7.52 9.29 -3.55
N ASP A 195 6.26 9.68 -3.69
CA ASP A 195 5.57 10.45 -2.66
C ASP A 195 5.22 9.52 -1.50
N ILE A 196 5.91 9.72 -0.39
CA ILE A 196 5.75 8.97 0.85
C ILE A 196 5.11 9.83 1.94
N THR A 197 4.49 10.97 1.61
CA THR A 197 3.96 11.92 2.60
C THR A 197 3.00 11.24 3.59
N LEU A 198 2.09 10.39 3.10
CA LEU A 198 1.16 9.64 3.95
C LEU A 198 1.85 8.55 4.77
N MET A 199 2.86 7.90 4.21
CA MET A 199 3.66 6.91 4.93
C MET A 199 4.43 7.57 6.06
N PHE A 200 5.12 8.66 5.76
CA PHE A 200 5.92 9.42 6.72
C PHE A 200 5.07 9.96 7.88
N ALA A 201 3.88 10.48 7.59
CA ALA A 201 2.94 10.91 8.63
C ALA A 201 2.50 9.76 9.57
N LYS A 202 2.47 8.51 9.10
CA LYS A 202 2.23 7.32 9.95
C LYS A 202 3.46 6.94 10.77
N LEU A 203 4.66 7.16 10.26
CA LEU A 203 5.91 6.90 10.99
C LEU A 203 6.06 7.83 12.19
N GLU A 204 5.79 9.14 12.02
CA GLU A 204 5.93 10.15 13.08
C GLU A 204 4.91 10.01 14.23
N ARG A 205 3.89 9.17 14.07
CA ARG A 205 2.85 8.93 15.10
C ARG A 205 3.13 7.72 15.99
N LYS A 206 4.21 6.97 15.75
CA LYS A 206 4.65 5.86 16.59
C LYS A 206 5.62 6.34 17.65
#